data_AF-A0A535KF77-F1
#
_entry.id   AF-A0A535KF77-F1
#
_cell.length_a   1.000
_cell.length_b   1.000
_cell.length_c   1.000
_cell.angle_alpha   90.00
_cell.angle_beta   90.00
_cell.angle_gamma   90.00
#
_symmetry.space_group_name_H-M   'P 1'
#
loop_
_entity.id
_entity.type
_entity.pdbx_description
1 polymer ?
#
loop_
_entity_poly.entity_id
_entity_poly.type
_entity_poly.pdbx_seq_one_letter_code
_entity_poly.pdbx_strand_id
1 'polypeptide(L)'
;MVEVKWWRGPRVEGGEPARIPDATEARRLWPSVVASRGFDLYGGVCPDLNGARDMDSDEMERLARNGLLRVGPAGRAVAVLREAWGQNVAVSLLAGSGGALRELLMALRFEADADGLNHVTVNLPPGHPAEDDLRASGYDFADAEASAYVYALSL
;
A
#
# COMPACT_ATOMS: atom_id res chain seq x y z
N MET A 1 18.72 -5.46 -0.91
CA MET A 1 17.68 -6.16 -1.70
C MET A 1 16.62 -6.64 -0.74
N VAL A 2 15.37 -6.22 -0.92
CA VAL A 2 14.23 -6.60 -0.08
C VAL A 2 13.36 -7.54 -0.90
N GLU A 3 13.13 -8.74 -0.39
CA GLU A 3 12.15 -9.68 -0.96
C GLU A 3 10.74 -9.21 -0.55
N VAL A 4 9.79 -9.19 -1.48
CA VAL A 4 8.39 -8.88 -1.21
C VAL A 4 7.48 -10.02 -1.68
N LYS A 5 6.47 -10.32 -0.87
CA LYS A 5 5.42 -11.28 -1.16
C LYS A 5 4.16 -10.58 -1.63
N TRP A 6 3.42 -11.26 -2.50
CA TRP A 6 2.20 -10.76 -3.11
C TRP A 6 0.99 -11.36 -2.40
N TRP A 7 0.12 -10.47 -1.93
CA TRP A 7 -1.14 -10.79 -1.27
C TRP A 7 -2.30 -10.39 -2.17
N ARG A 8 -3.34 -11.21 -2.19
CA ARG A 8 -4.52 -11.00 -3.03
C ARG A 8 -5.78 -10.96 -2.18
N GLY A 9 -6.52 -9.87 -2.30
CA GLY A 9 -7.86 -9.71 -1.72
C GLY A 9 -8.87 -9.59 -2.86
N PRO A 10 -9.89 -10.47 -2.96
CA PRO A 10 -10.90 -10.35 -4.01
C PRO A 10 -11.74 -9.08 -3.81
N ARG A 11 -12.29 -8.51 -4.88
CA ARG A 11 -13.21 -7.36 -4.78
C ARG A 11 -14.38 -7.66 -3.83
N VAL A 12 -14.95 -6.62 -3.23
CA VAL A 12 -16.16 -6.73 -2.38
C VAL A 12 -17.14 -5.66 -2.84
N GLU A 13 -18.41 -6.04 -2.95
CA GLU A 13 -19.46 -5.13 -3.41
C GLU A 13 -20.00 -4.27 -2.27
N GLY A 14 -20.41 -3.04 -2.61
CA GLY A 14 -21.31 -2.23 -1.77
C GLY A 14 -20.67 -1.39 -0.66
N GLY A 15 -19.39 -1.03 -0.78
CA GLY A 15 -18.71 -0.12 0.16
C GLY A 15 -18.12 1.12 -0.50
N GLU A 16 -17.50 1.98 0.33
CA GLU A 16 -16.88 3.22 -0.13
C GLU A 16 -15.41 3.00 -0.55
N PRO A 17 -14.97 3.51 -1.72
CA PRO A 17 -13.58 3.45 -2.14
C PRO A 17 -12.60 4.08 -1.14
N ALA A 18 -11.33 3.69 -1.22
CA ALA A 18 -10.33 4.23 -0.33
C ALA A 18 -10.11 5.74 -0.58
N ARG A 19 -9.95 6.49 0.51
CA ARG A 19 -9.80 7.95 0.43
C ARG A 19 -8.45 8.33 -0.14
N ILE A 20 -8.45 9.32 -1.03
CA ILE A 20 -7.25 9.98 -1.54
C ILE A 20 -6.98 11.23 -0.67
N PRO A 21 -5.80 11.37 -0.03
CA PRO A 21 -5.46 12.58 0.70
C PRO A 21 -5.19 13.73 -0.28
N ASP A 22 -5.41 14.97 0.15
CA ASP A 22 -4.90 16.12 -0.60
C ASP A 22 -3.37 16.27 -0.44
N ALA A 23 -2.77 17.11 -1.28
CA ALA A 23 -1.33 17.37 -1.30
C ALA A 23 -0.79 17.85 0.06
N THR A 24 -1.51 18.75 0.75
CA THR A 24 -1.06 19.31 2.03
C THR A 24 -1.15 18.28 3.14
N GLU A 25 -2.22 17.49 3.14
CA GLU A 25 -2.39 16.37 4.06
C GLU A 25 -1.30 15.32 3.86
N ALA A 26 -1.02 14.92 2.62
CA ALA A 26 -0.01 13.92 2.31
C ALA A 26 1.38 14.28 2.86
N ARG A 27 1.80 15.55 2.73
CA ARG A 27 3.04 16.05 3.34
C ARG A 27 3.05 15.87 4.86
N ARG A 28 1.92 16.12 5.53
CA ARG A 28 1.79 16.04 7.00
C ARG A 28 1.83 14.61 7.52
N LEU A 29 1.54 13.61 6.69
CA LEU A 29 1.64 12.20 7.06
C LEU A 29 3.10 11.72 7.14
N TRP A 30 4.02 12.40 6.43
CA TRP A 30 5.40 11.94 6.29
C TRP A 30 6.11 11.60 7.61
N PRO A 31 6.06 12.43 8.68
CA PRO A 31 6.71 12.09 9.95
C PRO A 31 6.23 10.77 10.57
N SER A 32 4.94 10.43 10.38
CA SER A 32 4.40 9.15 10.87
C SER A 32 4.76 7.96 9.97
N VAL A 33 4.90 8.20 8.66
CA VAL A 33 5.27 7.16 7.70
C VAL A 33 6.73 6.74 7.91
N VAL A 34 7.65 7.72 7.96
CA VAL A 34 9.08 7.45 8.13
C VAL A 34 9.40 6.79 9.48
N ALA A 35 8.60 7.06 10.51
CA ALA A 35 8.74 6.41 11.82
C ALA A 35 8.09 5.02 11.90
N SER A 36 7.44 4.55 10.83
CA SER A 36 6.75 3.28 10.82
C SER A 36 7.69 2.12 10.51
N ARG A 37 7.49 0.98 11.18
CA ARG A 37 8.27 -0.25 10.95
C ARG A 37 8.16 -0.76 9.50
N GLY A 38 7.07 -0.44 8.81
CA GLY A 38 6.90 -0.80 7.41
C GLY A 38 7.96 -0.16 6.54
N PHE A 39 8.19 1.14 6.74
CA PHE A 39 9.19 1.91 6.01
C PHE A 39 10.62 1.38 6.21
N ASP A 40 10.98 1.01 7.44
CA ASP A 40 12.27 0.39 7.75
C ASP A 40 12.49 -0.92 6.99
N LEU A 41 11.45 -1.75 6.86
CA LEU A 41 11.52 -3.03 6.16
C LEU A 41 11.73 -2.88 4.64
N TYR A 42 11.32 -1.77 4.05
CA TYR A 42 11.63 -1.42 2.67
C TYR A 42 13.02 -0.78 2.51
N GLY A 43 13.79 -0.62 3.59
CA GLY A 43 15.13 -0.03 3.55
C GLY A 43 15.13 1.45 3.18
N GLY A 44 14.05 2.17 3.48
CA GLY A 44 13.90 3.60 3.18
C GLY A 44 13.50 3.93 1.73
N VAL A 45 13.21 2.93 0.90
CA VAL A 45 12.89 3.13 -0.52
C VAL A 45 11.38 3.09 -0.78
N CYS A 46 10.96 3.92 -1.74
CA CYS A 46 9.60 3.96 -2.25
C CYS A 46 9.17 2.58 -2.81
N PRO A 47 8.05 2.02 -2.31
CA PRO A 47 7.49 0.83 -2.87
C PRO A 47 6.41 1.16 -3.92
N ASP A 48 6.41 2.33 -4.59
CA ASP A 48 5.34 2.69 -5.55
C ASP A 48 5.22 1.76 -6.76
N LEU A 49 6.12 0.78 -6.86
CA LEU A 49 6.20 -0.25 -7.88
C LEU A 49 6.39 0.30 -9.30
N ASN A 50 6.46 1.62 -9.51
CA ASN A 50 6.73 2.26 -10.80
C ASN A 50 8.22 2.61 -10.96
N GLY A 51 9.00 2.52 -9.88
CA GLY A 51 10.46 2.64 -9.87
C GLY A 51 10.99 2.66 -8.44
N ALA A 52 12.31 2.68 -8.28
CA ALA A 52 12.92 2.97 -6.98
C ALA A 52 13.15 4.48 -6.89
N ARG A 53 12.50 5.14 -5.93
CA ARG A 53 12.70 6.55 -5.58
C ARG A 53 12.94 6.67 -4.08
N ASP A 54 13.69 7.68 -3.68
CA ASP A 54 13.73 8.07 -2.27
C ASP A 54 12.34 8.58 -1.89
N MET A 55 11.83 8.11 -0.76
CA MET A 55 10.55 8.56 -0.25
C MET A 55 10.78 9.68 0.76
N ASP A 56 10.10 10.79 0.56
CA ASP A 56 10.07 11.93 1.47
C ASP A 56 8.71 12.65 1.43
N SER A 57 8.60 13.80 2.10
CA SER A 57 7.36 14.59 2.10
C SER A 57 6.98 15.13 0.73
N ASP A 58 7.96 15.42 -0.13
CA ASP A 58 7.71 15.97 -1.47
C ASP A 58 7.21 14.86 -2.40
N GLU A 59 7.75 13.66 -2.27
CA GLU A 59 7.28 12.48 -3.01
C GLU A 59 5.88 12.06 -2.56
N MET A 60 5.58 12.11 -1.26
CA MET A 60 4.21 11.94 -0.74
C MET A 60 3.23 12.92 -1.37
N GLU A 61 3.61 14.20 -1.49
CA GLU A 61 2.80 15.22 -2.15
C GLU A 61 2.58 14.89 -3.63
N ARG A 62 3.64 14.52 -4.35
CA ARG A 62 3.58 14.16 -5.76
C ARG A 62 2.63 12.98 -5.99
N LEU A 63 2.73 11.94 -5.17
CA LEU A 63 1.86 10.76 -5.27
C LEU A 63 0.39 11.12 -4.99
N ALA A 64 0.11 11.96 -3.99
CA ALA A 64 -1.25 12.45 -3.73
C ALA A 64 -1.83 13.23 -4.93
N ARG A 65 -1.04 14.14 -5.52
CA ARG A 65 -1.46 14.94 -6.68
C ARG A 65 -1.82 14.08 -7.89
N ASN A 66 -1.19 12.92 -8.02
CA ASN A 66 -1.44 11.97 -9.10
C ASN A 66 -2.51 10.93 -8.75
N GLY A 67 -3.16 11.03 -7.59
CA GLY A 67 -4.14 10.05 -7.14
C GLY A 67 -3.52 8.67 -6.83
N LEU A 68 -2.23 8.62 -6.49
CA LEU A 68 -1.48 7.39 -6.21
C LEU A 68 -1.29 7.12 -4.71
N LEU A 69 -2.01 7.83 -3.83
CA LEU A 69 -2.05 7.53 -2.40
C LEU A 69 -3.46 7.15 -1.97
N ARG A 70 -3.54 6.19 -1.05
CA ARG A 70 -4.75 5.88 -0.29
C ARG A 70 -4.43 5.91 1.19
N VAL A 71 -5.38 6.43 1.97
CA VAL A 71 -5.20 6.64 3.40
C VAL A 71 -6.36 6.07 4.18
N GLY A 72 -6.03 5.37 5.26
CA GLY A 72 -6.99 4.87 6.23
C GLY A 72 -7.49 5.98 7.18
N PRO A 73 -8.34 5.61 8.15
CA PRO A 73 -8.90 6.53 9.12
C PRO A 73 -7.83 7.40 9.80
N ALA A 74 -8.06 8.71 9.83
CA ALA A 74 -7.15 9.70 10.41
C ALA A 74 -5.69 9.61 9.92
N GLY A 75 -5.45 9.07 8.72
CA GLY A 75 -4.10 8.92 8.16
C GLY A 75 -3.24 7.86 8.87
N ARG A 76 -3.86 6.97 9.66
CA ARG A 76 -3.16 5.95 10.46
C ARG A 76 -2.72 4.72 9.67
N ALA A 77 -3.11 4.65 8.40
CA ALA A 77 -2.61 3.68 7.43
C ALA A 77 -2.43 4.39 6.08
N VAL A 78 -1.38 4.05 5.35
CA VAL A 78 -1.03 4.69 4.08
C VAL A 78 -0.59 3.60 3.10
N ALA A 79 -1.21 3.59 1.93
CA ALA A 79 -0.85 2.74 0.81
C ALA A 79 -0.51 3.59 -0.42
N VAL A 80 0.49 3.16 -1.17
CA VAL A 80 0.87 3.75 -2.45
C VAL A 80 0.36 2.85 -3.56
N LEU A 81 -0.29 3.43 -4.55
CA LEU A 81 -0.74 2.71 -5.74
C LEU A 81 0.37 2.70 -6.78
N ARG A 82 0.43 1.58 -7.50
CA ARG A 82 1.10 1.50 -8.79
C ARG A 82 0.23 2.12 -9.87
N GLU A 83 0.83 2.50 -11.00
CA GLU A 83 0.05 2.67 -12.22
C GLU A 83 -0.62 1.34 -12.60
N ALA A 84 -1.80 1.44 -13.20
CA ALA A 84 -2.65 0.28 -13.49
C ALA A 84 -1.89 -0.78 -14.30
N TRP A 85 -1.88 -2.01 -13.79
CA TRP A 85 -1.22 -3.14 -14.43
C TRP A 85 -2.13 -4.37 -14.41
N GLY A 86 -2.84 -4.62 -15.51
CA GLY A 86 -3.77 -5.75 -15.61
C GLY A 86 -5.17 -5.41 -15.09
N GLN A 87 -5.80 -6.35 -14.38
CA GLN A 87 -7.20 -6.24 -13.91
C GLN A 87 -7.27 -6.26 -12.38
N ASN A 88 -6.48 -5.39 -11.75
CA ASN A 88 -6.38 -5.25 -10.29
C ASN A 88 -5.98 -3.84 -9.86
N VAL A 89 -6.27 -3.55 -8.58
CA VAL A 89 -5.64 -2.43 -7.86
C VAL A 89 -4.36 -2.97 -7.24
N ALA A 90 -3.20 -2.45 -7.66
CA ALA A 90 -1.90 -2.87 -7.12
C ALA A 90 -1.35 -1.81 -6.16
N VAL A 91 -1.06 -2.20 -4.93
CA VAL A 91 -0.58 -1.29 -3.89
C VAL A 91 0.61 -1.84 -3.11
N SER A 92 1.29 -0.92 -2.46
CA SER A 92 2.30 -1.21 -1.44
C SER A 92 1.96 -0.47 -0.16
N LEU A 93 2.10 -1.15 0.97
CA LEU A 93 1.83 -0.53 2.27
C LEU A 93 3.05 0.29 2.72
N LEU A 94 2.87 1.59 2.93
CA LEU A 94 3.91 2.45 3.51
C LEU A 94 3.87 2.43 5.03
N ALA A 95 2.66 2.47 5.61
CA ALA A 95 2.46 2.54 7.04
C ALA A 95 1.09 1.99 7.44
N GLY A 96 0.97 1.59 8.69
CA GLY A 96 -0.29 1.20 9.32
C GLY A 96 -0.29 -0.21 9.88
N SER A 97 -1.18 -0.43 10.84
CA SER A 97 -1.47 -1.72 11.48
C SER A 97 -2.81 -1.65 12.20
N GLY A 98 -3.37 -2.80 12.56
CA GLY A 98 -4.61 -2.93 13.31
C GLY A 98 -5.83 -2.40 12.55
N GLY A 99 -6.83 -1.91 13.29
CA GLY A 99 -8.14 -1.51 12.74
C GLY A 99 -8.07 -0.52 11.58
N ALA A 100 -7.23 0.51 11.68
CA ALA A 100 -7.11 1.52 10.62
C ALA A 100 -6.54 0.93 9.31
N LEU A 101 -5.63 -0.04 9.40
CA LEU A 101 -5.15 -0.75 8.22
C LEU A 101 -6.23 -1.68 7.66
N ARG A 102 -6.96 -2.41 8.50
CA ARG A 102 -8.06 -3.29 8.04
C ARG A 102 -9.14 -2.51 7.31
N GLU A 103 -9.49 -1.33 7.80
CA GLU A 103 -10.44 -0.44 7.12
C GLU A 103 -9.90 0.02 5.75
N LEU A 104 -8.63 0.42 5.67
CA LEU A 104 -8.00 0.75 4.39
C LEU A 104 -8.00 -0.45 3.43
N LEU A 105 -7.65 -1.65 3.92
CA LEU A 105 -7.62 -2.88 3.14
C LEU A 105 -9.01 -3.27 2.60
N MET A 106 -10.06 -3.03 3.37
CA MET A 106 -11.45 -3.20 2.90
C MET A 106 -11.83 -2.15 1.88
N ALA A 107 -11.49 -0.88 2.12
CA ALA A 107 -11.79 0.21 1.19
C ALA A 107 -11.14 0.03 -0.18
N LEU A 108 -9.92 -0.52 -0.23
CA LEU A 108 -9.26 -0.91 -1.49
C LEU A 108 -10.04 -1.98 -2.25
N ARG A 109 -10.71 -2.91 -1.55
CA ARG A 109 -11.52 -3.97 -2.19
C ARG A 109 -12.84 -3.43 -2.74
N PHE A 110 -13.39 -2.41 -2.10
CA PHE A 110 -14.51 -1.63 -2.62
C PHE A 110 -14.09 -0.78 -3.82
N GLU A 111 -12.90 -0.19 -3.80
CA GLU A 111 -12.34 0.53 -4.95
C GLU A 111 -12.16 -0.40 -6.16
N ALA A 112 -11.63 -1.60 -5.96
CA ALA A 112 -11.54 -2.60 -7.02
C ALA A 112 -12.91 -2.96 -7.62
N ASP A 113 -13.97 -2.99 -6.80
CA ASP A 113 -15.34 -3.20 -7.27
C ASP A 113 -15.86 -2.03 -8.10
N ALA A 114 -15.71 -0.81 -7.58
CA ALA A 114 -16.13 0.42 -8.25
C ALA A 114 -15.49 0.60 -9.63
N ASP A 115 -14.23 0.17 -9.77
CA ASP A 115 -13.47 0.22 -11.02
C ASP A 115 -13.68 -1.00 -11.93
N GLY A 116 -14.52 -1.97 -11.52
CA GLY A 116 -14.79 -3.19 -12.30
C GLY A 116 -13.58 -4.14 -12.38
N LEU A 117 -12.66 -4.06 -11.43
CA LEU A 117 -11.42 -4.85 -11.35
C LEU A 117 -11.64 -6.13 -10.52
N ASN A 118 -10.85 -7.16 -10.78
CA ASN A 118 -11.10 -8.48 -10.17
C ASN A 118 -10.67 -8.57 -8.70
N HIS A 119 -9.63 -7.84 -8.31
CA HIS A 119 -8.99 -7.98 -7.01
C HIS A 119 -8.08 -6.81 -6.67
N VAL A 120 -7.65 -6.77 -5.42
CA VAL A 120 -6.55 -5.95 -4.92
C VAL A 120 -5.33 -6.85 -4.75
N THR A 121 -4.18 -6.30 -5.12
CA THR A 121 -2.88 -6.91 -4.91
C THR A 121 -2.05 -6.01 -4.02
N VAL A 122 -1.55 -6.56 -2.91
CA VAL A 122 -0.71 -5.85 -1.95
C VAL A 122 0.66 -6.51 -1.96
N ASN A 123 1.72 -5.73 -2.16
CA ASN A 123 3.07 -6.23 -1.88
C ASN A 123 3.44 -5.96 -0.42
N LEU A 124 4.23 -6.87 0.15
CA LEU A 124 4.68 -6.72 1.53
C LEU A 124 5.99 -7.50 1.76
N PRO A 125 7.00 -6.92 2.41
CA PRO A 125 8.16 -7.66 2.89
C PRO A 125 7.74 -8.71 3.94
N PRO A 126 8.33 -9.91 3.95
CA PRO A 126 8.10 -10.89 4.99
C PRO A 126 8.37 -10.32 6.40
N GLY A 127 7.51 -10.66 7.36
CA GLY A 127 7.64 -10.22 8.76
C GLY A 127 7.12 -8.80 9.02
N HIS A 128 6.49 -8.16 8.02
CA HIS A 128 5.82 -6.89 8.22
C HIS A 128 4.60 -7.06 9.16
N PRO A 129 4.36 -6.16 10.13
CA PRO A 129 3.24 -6.25 11.06
C PRO A 129 1.83 -6.30 10.43
N ALA A 130 1.74 -6.06 9.13
CA ALA A 130 0.48 -6.01 8.38
C ALA A 130 0.03 -7.39 7.91
N GLU A 131 0.87 -8.43 7.99
CA GLU A 131 0.50 -9.78 7.56
C GLU A 131 -0.75 -10.30 8.27
N ASP A 132 -0.86 -10.09 9.58
CA ASP A 132 -2.02 -10.53 10.35
C ASP A 132 -3.27 -9.74 10.02
N ASP A 133 -3.12 -8.45 9.71
CA ASP A 133 -4.22 -7.59 9.29
C ASP A 133 -4.70 -7.92 7.87
N LEU A 134 -3.79 -8.30 6.97
CA LEU A 134 -4.12 -8.81 5.63
C LEU A 134 -4.95 -10.08 5.73
N ARG A 135 -4.47 -11.09 6.47
CA ARG A 135 -5.22 -12.33 6.71
C ARG A 135 -6.58 -12.06 7.33
N ALA A 136 -6.63 -11.23 8.38
CA ALA A 136 -7.87 -10.87 9.04
C ALA A 136 -8.87 -10.11 8.13
N SER A 137 -8.37 -9.47 7.08
CA SER A 137 -9.17 -8.74 6.08
C SER A 137 -9.49 -9.58 4.84
N GLY A 138 -9.20 -10.89 4.85
CA GLY A 138 -9.48 -11.82 3.76
C GLY A 138 -8.54 -11.71 2.57
N TYR A 139 -7.29 -11.26 2.79
CA TYR A 139 -6.22 -11.37 1.82
C TYR A 139 -5.45 -12.67 2.04
N ASP A 140 -5.18 -13.37 0.94
CA ASP A 140 -4.41 -14.62 0.92
C ASP A 140 -3.13 -14.46 0.09
N PHE A 141 -2.17 -15.35 0.27
CA PHE A 141 -0.98 -15.37 -0.59
C PHE A 141 -1.38 -15.68 -2.04
N ALA A 142 -1.01 -14.79 -2.96
CA ALA A 142 -1.42 -14.89 -4.36
C ALA A 142 -0.71 -16.02 -5.11
N ASP A 143 0.53 -16.32 -4.73
CA ASP A 143 1.32 -17.48 -5.16
C ASP A 143 2.55 -17.57 -4.24
N ALA A 144 2.79 -18.72 -3.61
CA ALA A 144 3.90 -18.89 -2.65
C ALA A 144 5.28 -18.85 -3.34
N GLU A 145 5.33 -19.02 -4.66
CA GLU A 145 6.55 -19.04 -5.47
C GLU A 145 6.83 -17.71 -6.20
N ALA A 146 5.84 -16.81 -6.32
CA ALA A 146 5.99 -15.52 -7.00
C ALA A 146 6.45 -14.42 -6.02
N SER A 147 7.75 -14.35 -5.75
CA SER A 147 8.37 -13.25 -5.02
C SER A 147 8.83 -12.16 -5.99
N ALA A 148 8.65 -10.89 -5.63
CA ALA A 148 9.32 -9.79 -6.32
C ALA A 148 10.49 -9.28 -5.47
N TYR A 149 11.50 -8.70 -6.13
CA TYR A 149 12.66 -8.12 -5.45
C TYR A 149 12.65 -6.61 -5.63
N VAL A 150 12.69 -5.89 -4.51
CA VAL A 150 12.88 -4.43 -4.47
C VAL A 150 14.36 -4.16 -4.20
N TYR A 151 15.00 -3.44 -5.13
CA TYR A 151 16.39 -3.03 -4.98
C TYR A 151 16.46 -1.75 -4.15
N ALA A 152 16.92 -1.88 -2.90
CA ALA A 152 17.36 -0.75 -2.09
C ALA A 152 18.89 -0.65 -2.17
N LEU A 153 19.38 0.54 -2.52
CA LEU A 153 20.80 0.87 -2.47
C LEU A 153 21.07 1.48 -1.08
N SER A 154 21.77 0.74 -0.22
CA SER A 154 22.35 1.30 1.01
C SER A 154 23.77 1.76 0.68
N LEU A 155 24.03 3.07 0.80
CA LEU A 155 25.35 3.68 0.71
C LEU A 155 26.01 3.76 2.09
#